data_AF-A0A9X0WP73-F1
#
_entry.id   AF-A0A9X0WP73-F1
#
_cell.length_a   1.000
_cell.length_b   1.000
_cell.length_c   1.000
_cell.angle_alpha   90.00
_cell.angle_beta   90.00
_cell.angle_gamma   90.00
#
_symmetry.space_group_name_H-M   'P 1'
#
loop_
_entity.id
_entity.type
_entity.pdbx_description
1 polymer ?
#
loop_
_entity_poly.entity_id
_entity_poly.type
_entity_poly.pdbx_seq_one_letter_code
_entity_poly.pdbx_strand_id
1 'polypeptide(L)'
;MALFGVDISEHNGFIDFDQLKNNVDFVIIRSSWGSFAEDLCARRNASECERVGIPYGFYHYSYARNLREAQAEVNAFLNFVRQFHPSMPLYIDMEDADGWKANNGGVSWETSTAICQLFCDNVEAAGYWAGVYASLYWFQNMGDLSQYTNWVAQWQVAACSVPTDIWQFTSDGVVGGISGRVDSNYMYRDLRSVYTGQIPEPRPAVPAPAAPASTRTYTVQEGDTLSAIASLYGTSYQELAAINGIANPDLIYPGQVLQVTGSAKVSSTTNYTVENGDTLSAIAAMYGTNYQHLAAINGIENPDLIYPGQVLRIE
;
A
#
# COMPACT_ATOMS: atom_id res chain seq x y z
N MET A 1 3.37 -6.89 13.19
CA MET A 1 3.81 -6.36 11.88
C MET A 1 2.56 -5.85 11.18
N ALA A 2 2.63 -4.70 10.49
CA ALA A 2 1.46 -4.22 9.75
C ALA A 2 1.14 -5.20 8.60
N LEU A 3 -0.14 -5.38 8.34
CA LEU A 3 -0.63 -6.20 7.23
C LEU A 3 -0.74 -5.33 5.99
N PHE A 4 -0.41 -5.88 4.83
CA PHE A 4 -0.47 -5.16 3.56
C PHE A 4 -1.72 -5.55 2.76
N GLY A 5 -2.41 -4.57 2.18
CA GLY A 5 -3.58 -4.85 1.37
C GLY A 5 -3.84 -3.78 0.34
N VAL A 6 -4.83 -4.03 -0.50
CA VAL A 6 -5.25 -3.12 -1.57
C VAL A 6 -6.73 -2.85 -1.47
N ASP A 7 -7.15 -1.71 -1.98
CA ASP A 7 -8.55 -1.46 -2.29
C ASP A 7 -8.75 -1.35 -3.81
N ILE A 8 -9.84 -1.95 -4.29
CA ILE A 8 -10.06 -2.22 -5.71
C ILE A 8 -11.49 -1.88 -6.14
N SER A 9 -11.64 -1.57 -7.41
CA SER A 9 -12.91 -1.25 -8.07
C SER A 9 -12.88 -1.69 -9.54
N GLU A 10 -13.91 -1.35 -10.31
CA GLU A 10 -13.91 -1.53 -11.77
C GLU A 10 -12.76 -0.81 -12.48
N HIS A 11 -12.14 0.21 -11.85
CA HIS A 11 -11.02 0.94 -12.43
C HIS A 11 -9.73 0.12 -12.53
N ASN A 12 -9.62 -0.98 -11.79
CA ASN A 12 -8.46 -1.88 -11.84
C ASN A 12 -8.58 -2.94 -12.94
N GLY A 13 -9.71 -2.96 -13.67
CA GLY A 13 -9.93 -3.88 -14.79
C GLY A 13 -9.91 -5.36 -14.38
N PHE A 14 -9.30 -6.20 -15.22
CA PHE A 14 -9.17 -7.62 -14.93
C PHE A 14 -8.03 -7.87 -13.93
N ILE A 15 -8.39 -8.47 -12.79
CA ILE A 15 -7.45 -8.86 -11.73
C ILE A 15 -7.28 -10.39 -11.74
N ASP A 16 -6.02 -10.83 -11.66
CA ASP A 16 -5.62 -12.22 -11.41
C ASP A 16 -5.50 -12.47 -9.89
N PHE A 17 -6.55 -13.05 -9.32
CA PHE A 17 -6.62 -13.34 -7.89
C PHE A 17 -5.73 -14.50 -7.44
N ASP A 18 -5.33 -15.40 -8.35
CA ASP A 18 -4.40 -16.48 -8.03
C ASP A 18 -2.97 -15.96 -7.86
N GLN A 19 -2.61 -14.90 -8.59
CA GLN A 19 -1.39 -14.15 -8.33
C GLN A 19 -1.55 -13.22 -7.12
N LEU A 20 -2.65 -12.47 -7.04
CA LEU A 20 -2.86 -11.45 -6.00
C LEU A 20 -2.77 -12.03 -4.57
N LYS A 21 -3.33 -13.22 -4.33
CA LYS A 21 -3.34 -13.84 -2.98
C LYS A 21 -1.96 -14.04 -2.35
N ASN A 22 -0.90 -14.06 -3.15
CA ASN A 22 0.48 -14.20 -2.66
C ASN A 22 1.15 -12.84 -2.38
N ASN A 23 0.48 -11.73 -2.69
CA ASN A 23 1.02 -10.37 -2.61
C ASN A 23 0.24 -9.47 -1.64
N VAL A 24 -0.88 -9.93 -1.08
CA VAL A 24 -1.71 -9.16 -0.13
C VAL A 24 -2.21 -10.02 1.02
N ASP A 25 -2.40 -9.39 2.18
CA ASP A 25 -3.04 -9.97 3.36
C ASP A 25 -4.57 -9.76 3.37
N PHE A 26 -5.08 -8.75 2.64
CA PHE A 26 -6.50 -8.40 2.58
C PHE A 26 -6.84 -7.55 1.34
N VAL A 27 -8.13 -7.47 1.02
CA VAL A 27 -8.68 -6.64 -0.08
C VAL A 27 -9.93 -5.88 0.39
N ILE A 28 -10.10 -4.61 0.00
CA ILE A 28 -11.33 -3.85 0.21
C ILE A 28 -11.94 -3.51 -1.16
N ILE A 29 -13.21 -3.83 -1.39
CA ILE A 29 -13.81 -3.78 -2.73
C ILE A 29 -14.84 -2.65 -2.80
N ARG A 30 -14.81 -1.81 -3.84
CA ARG A 30 -15.92 -0.89 -4.10
C ARG A 30 -17.16 -1.71 -4.41
N SER A 31 -18.19 -1.56 -3.59
CA SER A 31 -19.49 -2.17 -3.87
C SER A 31 -20.30 -1.34 -4.86
N SER A 32 -20.31 -0.02 -4.64
CA SER A 32 -21.28 0.89 -5.24
C SER A 32 -20.96 2.34 -4.88
N TRP A 33 -21.65 3.27 -5.53
CA TRP A 33 -21.64 4.70 -5.20
C TRP A 33 -23.04 5.33 -5.25
N GLY A 34 -23.20 6.45 -4.55
CA GLY A 34 -24.43 7.26 -4.52
C GLY A 34 -25.67 6.46 -4.11
N SER A 35 -26.81 6.74 -4.75
CA SER A 35 -28.07 6.00 -4.55
C SER A 35 -28.06 4.54 -5.07
N PHE A 36 -26.89 3.90 -5.07
CA PHE A 36 -26.61 2.52 -5.46
C PHE A 36 -26.48 2.30 -6.97
N ALA A 37 -25.48 2.93 -7.57
CA ALA A 37 -24.88 2.43 -8.78
C ALA A 37 -23.84 1.37 -8.39
N GLU A 38 -24.10 0.10 -8.74
CA GLU A 38 -23.22 -1.03 -8.44
C GLU A 38 -21.93 -0.96 -9.28
N ASP A 39 -20.79 -1.19 -8.63
CA ASP A 39 -19.51 -1.29 -9.33
C ASP A 39 -19.45 -2.57 -10.18
N LEU A 40 -19.07 -2.43 -11.45
CA LEU A 40 -19.15 -3.49 -12.46
C LEU A 40 -18.30 -4.72 -12.12
N CYS A 41 -17.27 -4.57 -11.26
CA CYS A 41 -16.39 -5.65 -10.87
C CYS A 41 -16.66 -6.19 -9.46
N ALA A 42 -17.51 -5.53 -8.65
CA ALA A 42 -17.73 -5.85 -7.23
C ALA A 42 -18.05 -7.33 -7.00
N ARG A 43 -19.01 -7.87 -7.75
CA ARG A 43 -19.44 -9.28 -7.60
C ARG A 43 -18.34 -10.26 -7.93
N ARG A 44 -17.65 -10.07 -9.07
CA ARG A 44 -16.54 -10.93 -9.49
C ARG A 44 -15.43 -10.88 -8.45
N ASN A 45 -15.03 -9.69 -8.03
CA ASN A 45 -13.93 -9.50 -7.10
C ASN A 45 -14.22 -10.17 -5.74
N ALA A 46 -15.46 -10.05 -5.24
CA ALA A 46 -15.87 -10.71 -3.99
C ALA A 46 -15.88 -12.23 -4.14
N SER A 47 -16.47 -12.77 -5.21
CA SER A 47 -16.46 -14.22 -5.47
C SER A 47 -15.04 -14.77 -5.64
N GLU A 48 -14.13 -14.01 -6.24
CA GLU A 48 -12.73 -14.42 -6.37
C GLU A 48 -12.00 -14.39 -5.03
N CYS A 49 -12.19 -13.35 -4.19
CA CYS A 49 -11.67 -13.34 -2.82
C CYS A 49 -12.14 -14.57 -2.03
N GLU A 50 -13.43 -14.91 -2.10
CA GLU A 50 -13.98 -16.11 -1.46
C GLU A 50 -13.35 -17.40 -2.02
N ARG A 51 -13.17 -17.49 -3.35
CA ARG A 51 -12.57 -18.66 -4.02
C ARG A 51 -11.12 -18.89 -3.59
N VAL A 52 -10.33 -17.82 -3.48
CA VAL A 52 -8.90 -17.92 -3.16
C VAL A 52 -8.58 -17.76 -1.66
N GLY A 53 -9.59 -17.44 -0.84
CA GLY A 53 -9.47 -17.31 0.61
C GLY A 53 -8.81 -16.02 1.08
N ILE A 54 -8.91 -14.92 0.32
CA ILE A 54 -8.42 -13.60 0.74
C ILE A 54 -9.48 -12.95 1.64
N PRO A 55 -9.14 -12.54 2.87
CA PRO A 55 -10.03 -11.72 3.70
C PRO A 55 -10.40 -10.42 3.01
N TYR A 56 -11.70 -10.12 2.95
CA TYR A 56 -12.17 -8.94 2.23
C TYR A 56 -13.34 -8.23 2.88
N GLY A 57 -13.45 -6.95 2.56
CA GLY A 57 -14.54 -6.05 2.95
C GLY A 57 -15.06 -5.27 1.75
N PHE A 58 -16.04 -4.40 1.99
CA PHE A 58 -16.58 -3.53 0.96
C PHE A 58 -16.53 -2.07 1.39
N TYR A 59 -16.43 -1.16 0.42
CA TYR A 59 -16.74 0.25 0.64
C TYR A 59 -17.89 0.71 -0.27
N HIS A 60 -18.60 1.74 0.19
CA HIS A 60 -19.63 2.45 -0.56
C HIS A 60 -19.25 3.93 -0.66
N TYR A 61 -19.06 4.43 -1.88
CA TYR A 61 -18.76 5.84 -2.14
C TYR A 61 -20.02 6.67 -1.97
N SER A 62 -20.15 7.36 -0.83
CA SER A 62 -21.38 8.07 -0.52
C SER A 62 -21.50 9.34 -1.33
N TYR A 63 -22.67 9.64 -1.90
CA TYR A 63 -23.02 10.98 -2.38
C TYR A 63 -24.06 11.66 -1.50
N ALA A 64 -24.47 11.04 -0.40
CA ALA A 64 -25.45 11.60 0.50
C ALA A 64 -25.06 13.00 0.99
N ARG A 65 -26.03 13.91 0.95
CA ARG A 65 -25.91 15.28 1.50
C ARG A 65 -26.81 15.48 2.72
N ASN A 66 -27.60 14.47 3.07
CA ASN A 66 -28.49 14.46 4.20
C ASN A 66 -28.77 13.02 4.66
N LEU A 67 -29.35 12.88 5.86
CA LEU A 67 -29.61 11.58 6.48
C LEU A 67 -30.62 10.72 5.72
N ARG A 68 -31.55 11.33 4.97
CA ARG A 68 -32.50 10.55 4.15
C ARG A 68 -31.78 9.86 3.00
N GLU A 69 -30.91 10.59 2.31
CA GLU A 69 -30.07 10.02 1.24
C GLU A 69 -29.15 8.93 1.83
N ALA A 70 -28.45 9.21 2.93
CA ALA A 70 -27.57 8.25 3.58
C ALA A 70 -28.29 6.96 4.01
N GLN A 71 -29.52 7.07 4.54
CA GLN A 71 -30.33 5.90 4.89
C GLN A 71 -30.68 5.07 3.64
N ALA A 72 -30.96 5.71 2.51
CA ALA A 72 -31.22 4.99 1.26
C ALA A 72 -29.96 4.27 0.75
N GLU A 73 -28.81 4.95 0.81
CA GLU A 73 -27.51 4.40 0.42
C GLU A 73 -27.16 3.15 1.25
N VAL A 74 -27.19 3.24 2.59
CA VAL A 74 -26.83 2.10 3.46
C VAL A 74 -27.81 0.93 3.31
N ASN A 75 -29.11 1.20 3.11
CA ASN A 75 -30.10 0.14 2.88
C ASN A 75 -29.80 -0.64 1.59
N ALA A 76 -29.45 0.06 0.52
CA ALA A 76 -29.12 -0.57 -0.75
C ALA A 76 -27.78 -1.31 -0.67
N PHE A 77 -26.79 -0.71 -0.01
CA PHE A 77 -25.50 -1.33 0.29
C PHE A 77 -25.64 -2.65 1.06
N LEU A 78 -26.40 -2.69 2.15
CA LEU A 78 -26.63 -3.92 2.93
C LEU A 78 -27.39 -4.99 2.13
N ASN A 79 -28.32 -4.58 1.25
CA ASN A 79 -29.01 -5.51 0.35
C ASN A 79 -28.06 -6.19 -0.65
N PHE A 80 -26.99 -5.51 -1.04
CA PHE A 80 -25.91 -6.07 -1.86
C PHE A 80 -25.00 -6.97 -1.03
N VAL A 81 -24.48 -6.47 0.09
CA VAL A 81 -23.46 -7.17 0.89
C VAL A 81 -23.95 -8.51 1.45
N ARG A 82 -25.23 -8.63 1.82
CA ARG A 82 -25.82 -9.89 2.35
C ARG A 82 -25.76 -11.09 1.38
N GLN A 83 -25.35 -10.88 0.13
CA GLN A 83 -25.16 -11.94 -0.87
C GLN A 83 -23.77 -12.57 -0.79
N PHE A 84 -22.91 -12.05 0.10
CA PHE A 84 -21.50 -12.36 0.23
C PHE A 84 -21.11 -12.61 1.70
N HIS A 85 -19.88 -13.07 1.93
CA HIS A 85 -19.35 -13.39 3.26
C HIS A 85 -18.07 -12.60 3.59
N PRO A 86 -18.13 -11.25 3.64
CA PRO A 86 -16.97 -10.44 3.99
C PRO A 86 -16.52 -10.74 5.42
N SER A 87 -15.20 -10.85 5.61
CA SER A 87 -14.55 -11.09 6.90
C SER A 87 -13.75 -9.87 7.39
N MET A 88 -13.96 -8.72 6.75
CA MET A 88 -13.39 -7.42 7.10
C MET A 88 -14.54 -6.39 7.21
N PRO A 89 -14.28 -5.20 7.78
CA PRO A 89 -15.31 -4.17 7.92
C PRO A 89 -15.91 -3.70 6.59
N LEU A 90 -17.10 -3.12 6.72
CA LEU A 90 -17.84 -2.46 5.68
C LEU A 90 -17.72 -0.95 5.87
N TYR A 91 -17.24 -0.26 4.84
CA TYR A 91 -16.86 1.14 4.93
C TYR A 91 -17.85 2.04 4.21
N ILE A 92 -18.19 3.16 4.84
CA ILE A 92 -18.58 4.34 4.08
C ILE A 92 -17.30 5.04 3.61
N ASP A 93 -17.24 5.34 2.33
CA ASP A 93 -16.23 6.23 1.75
C ASP A 93 -16.85 7.63 1.70
N MET A 94 -16.36 8.48 2.61
CA MET A 94 -16.83 9.85 2.83
C MET A 94 -15.80 10.85 2.32
N GLU A 95 -15.98 11.22 1.05
CA GLU A 95 -15.13 12.20 0.39
C GLU A 95 -15.89 12.99 -0.68
N ASP A 96 -15.18 13.86 -1.42
CA ASP A 96 -15.73 14.58 -2.56
C ASP A 96 -14.65 14.73 -3.65
N ALA A 97 -13.95 13.63 -3.95
CA ALA A 97 -12.80 13.65 -4.86
C ALA A 97 -13.15 14.09 -6.29
N ASP A 98 -14.39 13.86 -6.72
CA ASP A 98 -14.91 14.31 -8.01
C ASP A 98 -15.62 15.69 -7.95
N GLY A 99 -15.72 16.28 -6.75
CA GLY A 99 -16.39 17.55 -6.51
C GLY A 99 -17.92 17.49 -6.64
N TRP A 100 -18.53 16.29 -6.68
CA TRP A 100 -19.97 16.15 -6.86
C TRP A 100 -20.76 16.84 -5.75
N LYS A 101 -20.44 16.65 -4.47
CA LYS A 101 -21.16 17.27 -3.35
C LYS A 101 -21.03 18.78 -3.42
N ALA A 102 -19.82 19.31 -3.61
CA ALA A 102 -19.58 20.74 -3.78
C ALA A 102 -20.47 21.34 -4.89
N ASN A 103 -20.60 20.65 -6.02
CA ASN A 103 -21.42 21.08 -7.16
C ASN A 103 -22.93 20.84 -6.96
N ASN A 104 -23.33 20.06 -5.96
CA ASN A 104 -24.71 19.72 -5.66
C ASN A 104 -25.16 20.28 -4.31
N GLY A 105 -24.69 21.48 -3.95
CA GLY A 105 -25.14 22.22 -2.76
C GLY A 105 -24.31 22.01 -1.49
N GLY A 106 -23.25 21.21 -1.58
CA GLY A 106 -22.33 20.93 -0.49
C GLY A 106 -22.93 20.06 0.61
N VAL A 107 -22.10 19.75 1.60
CA VAL A 107 -22.49 19.10 2.85
C VAL A 107 -21.67 19.73 3.98
N SER A 108 -22.30 20.03 5.12
CA SER A 108 -21.56 20.56 6.28
C SER A 108 -20.81 19.45 6.98
N TRP A 109 -19.72 19.76 7.69
CA TRP A 109 -18.97 18.76 8.45
C TRP A 109 -19.80 18.03 9.51
N GLU A 110 -20.73 18.75 10.17
CA GLU A 110 -21.70 18.15 11.08
C GLU A 110 -22.59 17.12 10.36
N THR A 111 -23.07 17.46 9.16
CA THR A 111 -23.89 16.56 8.36
C THR A 111 -23.08 15.36 7.85
N SER A 112 -21.85 15.56 7.37
CA SER A 112 -20.95 14.46 6.97
C SER A 112 -20.71 13.49 8.13
N THR A 113 -20.47 14.03 9.33
CA THR A 113 -20.30 13.23 10.56
C THR A 113 -21.54 12.40 10.86
N ALA A 114 -22.72 13.03 10.81
CA ALA A 114 -23.99 12.36 11.07
C ALA A 114 -24.32 11.29 10.01
N ILE A 115 -23.94 11.50 8.75
CA ILE A 115 -24.05 10.51 7.68
C ILE A 115 -23.17 9.30 7.98
N CYS A 116 -21.90 9.51 8.33
CA CYS A 116 -20.99 8.44 8.71
C CYS A 116 -21.54 7.64 9.89
N GLN A 117 -22.01 8.31 10.94
CA GLN A 117 -22.63 7.67 12.10
C GLN A 117 -23.82 6.82 11.70
N LEU A 118 -24.78 7.38 10.96
CA LEU A 118 -25.97 6.65 10.50
C LEU A 118 -25.60 5.41 9.69
N PHE A 119 -24.66 5.54 8.75
CA PHE A 119 -24.22 4.41 7.93
C PHE A 119 -23.61 3.31 8.81
N CYS A 120 -22.66 3.67 9.67
CA CYS A 120 -21.98 2.72 10.52
C CYS A 120 -22.93 2.05 11.54
N ASP A 121 -23.84 2.80 12.17
CA ASP A 121 -24.86 2.25 13.07
C ASP A 121 -25.73 1.20 12.39
N ASN A 122 -26.15 1.46 11.14
CA ASN A 122 -26.96 0.51 10.37
C ASN A 122 -26.16 -0.74 9.97
N VAL A 123 -24.88 -0.58 9.65
CA VAL A 123 -23.96 -1.70 9.36
C VAL A 123 -23.76 -2.59 10.59
N GLU A 124 -23.50 -2.00 11.76
CA GLU A 124 -23.35 -2.76 13.01
C GLU A 124 -24.66 -3.42 13.45
N ALA A 125 -25.79 -2.72 13.31
CA ALA A 125 -27.12 -3.29 13.57
C ALA A 125 -27.45 -4.48 12.65
N ALA A 126 -26.86 -4.54 11.44
CA ALA A 126 -26.98 -5.65 10.52
C ALA A 126 -26.00 -6.82 10.82
N GLY A 127 -25.17 -6.71 11.86
CA GLY A 127 -24.25 -7.74 12.29
C GLY A 127 -22.91 -7.76 11.54
N TYR A 128 -22.47 -6.61 11.02
CA TYR A 128 -21.17 -6.45 10.38
C TYR A 128 -20.29 -5.45 11.16
N TRP A 129 -18.97 -5.50 10.93
CA TRP A 129 -18.10 -4.41 11.36
C TRP A 129 -18.29 -3.17 10.49
N ALA A 130 -18.40 -2.00 11.10
CA ALA A 130 -18.45 -0.74 10.40
C ALA A 130 -17.11 0.01 10.41
N GLY A 131 -16.86 0.75 9.34
CA GLY A 131 -15.75 1.67 9.25
C GLY A 131 -16.05 2.91 8.43
N VAL A 132 -15.21 3.92 8.60
CA VAL A 132 -15.22 5.15 7.82
C VAL A 132 -13.88 5.25 7.09
N TYR A 133 -13.94 5.39 5.77
CA TYR A 133 -12.84 5.87 4.96
C TYR A 133 -12.99 7.36 4.70
N ALA A 134 -11.89 8.09 4.86
CA ALA A 134 -11.76 9.46 4.41
C ALA A 134 -10.28 9.89 4.39
N SER A 135 -9.97 10.96 3.67
CA SER A 135 -8.66 11.61 3.82
C SER A 135 -8.47 12.22 5.21
N LEU A 136 -7.21 12.41 5.62
CA LEU A 136 -6.88 13.06 6.88
C LEU A 136 -7.56 14.43 7.04
N TYR A 137 -7.67 15.20 5.95
CA TYR A 137 -8.36 16.50 5.96
C TYR A 137 -9.83 16.36 6.35
N TRP A 138 -10.55 15.39 5.78
CA TRP A 138 -11.95 15.14 6.12
C TRP A 138 -12.10 14.69 7.58
N PHE A 139 -11.25 13.78 8.06
CA PHE A 139 -11.25 13.38 9.47
C PHE A 139 -10.98 14.54 10.44
N GLN A 140 -10.11 15.48 10.08
CA GLN A 140 -9.80 16.65 10.91
C GLN A 140 -10.96 17.65 11.02
N ASN A 141 -11.88 17.65 10.05
CA ASN A 141 -13.00 18.58 10.02
C ASN A 141 -14.31 17.94 10.49
N MET A 142 -14.47 16.62 10.32
CA MET A 142 -15.59 15.87 10.88
C MET A 142 -15.49 15.75 12.42
N GLY A 143 -16.61 15.43 13.06
CA GLY A 143 -16.69 15.16 14.49
C GLY A 143 -16.12 13.80 14.87
N ASP A 144 -16.29 13.43 16.15
CA ASP A 144 -15.78 12.18 16.69
C ASP A 144 -16.48 10.96 16.08
N LEU A 145 -15.68 10.11 15.45
CA LEU A 145 -16.06 8.83 14.83
C LEU A 145 -15.18 7.69 15.38
N SER A 146 -14.47 7.92 16.49
CA SER A 146 -13.45 7.01 17.01
C SER A 146 -13.97 5.64 17.45
N GLN A 147 -15.28 5.52 17.67
CA GLN A 147 -15.98 4.26 17.96
C GLN A 147 -15.98 3.29 16.77
N TYR A 148 -15.86 3.79 15.54
CA TYR A 148 -15.83 2.97 14.34
C TYR A 148 -14.39 2.69 13.88
N THR A 149 -14.24 1.70 12.99
CA THR A 149 -12.97 1.48 12.31
C THR A 149 -12.61 2.72 11.49
N ASN A 150 -11.36 3.20 11.55
CA ASN A 150 -10.93 4.28 10.68
C ASN A 150 -9.97 3.77 9.59
N TRP A 151 -10.20 4.24 8.38
CA TRP A 151 -9.35 3.97 7.23
C TRP A 151 -8.95 5.33 6.65
N VAL A 152 -7.75 5.78 6.99
CA VAL A 152 -7.29 7.15 6.72
C VAL A 152 -6.45 7.17 5.45
N ALA A 153 -6.80 8.03 4.49
CA ALA A 153 -5.92 8.35 3.37
C ALA A 153 -4.98 9.52 3.71
N GLN A 154 -3.68 9.27 3.57
CA GLN A 154 -2.63 10.28 3.68
C GLN A 154 -1.42 9.85 2.87
N TRP A 155 -1.18 10.51 1.74
CA TRP A 155 -0.12 10.13 0.81
C TRP A 155 1.15 10.98 1.02
N GLN A 156 2.27 10.53 0.43
CA GLN A 156 3.55 11.25 0.43
C GLN A 156 4.12 11.55 1.83
N VAL A 157 3.82 10.67 2.80
CA VAL A 157 4.38 10.71 4.16
C VAL A 157 4.98 9.36 4.52
N ALA A 158 6.03 9.35 5.34
CA ALA A 158 6.72 8.12 5.75
C ALA A 158 5.88 7.23 6.69
N ALA A 159 4.93 7.83 7.41
CA ALA A 159 3.97 7.14 8.27
C ALA A 159 2.71 8.00 8.42
N CYS A 160 1.56 7.36 8.65
CA CYS A 160 0.34 8.08 9.00
C CYS A 160 0.56 8.91 10.27
N SER A 161 0.19 10.20 10.23
CA SER A 161 0.44 11.12 11.34
C SER A 161 -0.59 11.03 12.47
N VAL A 162 -1.60 10.16 12.35
CA VAL A 162 -2.67 9.97 13.32
C VAL A 162 -2.86 8.50 13.68
N PRO A 163 -3.43 8.16 14.85
CA PRO A 163 -3.78 6.80 15.16
C PRO A 163 -4.78 6.28 14.13
N THR A 164 -4.47 5.16 13.49
CA THR A 164 -5.35 4.61 12.45
C THR A 164 -5.37 3.08 12.48
N ASP A 165 -6.50 2.48 12.11
CA ASP A 165 -6.61 1.04 11.93
C ASP A 165 -6.06 0.63 10.57
N ILE A 166 -6.42 1.38 9.53
CA ILE A 166 -5.92 1.20 8.16
C ILE A 166 -5.42 2.55 7.63
N TRP A 167 -4.26 2.55 6.98
CA TRP A 167 -3.68 3.70 6.31
C TRP A 167 -3.56 3.44 4.82
N GLN A 168 -4.29 4.20 4.00
CA GLN A 168 -4.06 4.25 2.56
C GLN A 168 -2.88 5.20 2.30
N PHE A 169 -1.72 4.62 2.00
CA PHE A 169 -0.44 5.35 1.94
C PHE A 169 -0.08 5.80 0.52
N THR A 170 -0.69 5.21 -0.50
CA THR A 170 -0.53 5.61 -1.90
C THR A 170 -1.73 5.19 -2.74
N SER A 171 -1.99 5.95 -3.81
CA SER A 171 -2.90 5.61 -4.91
C SER A 171 -2.16 5.13 -6.17
N ASP A 172 -0.85 4.91 -6.05
CA ASP A 172 0.08 4.58 -7.14
C ASP A 172 0.89 3.31 -6.80
N GLY A 173 0.26 2.37 -6.09
CA GLY A 173 0.86 1.09 -5.79
C GLY A 173 0.94 0.19 -7.02
N VAL A 174 1.92 -0.72 -7.03
CA VAL A 174 2.05 -1.77 -8.06
C VAL A 174 2.12 -3.11 -7.35
N VAL A 175 1.12 -3.96 -7.59
CA VAL A 175 0.94 -5.23 -6.88
C VAL A 175 0.72 -6.35 -7.89
N GLY A 176 1.45 -7.47 -7.72
CA GLY A 176 1.31 -8.64 -8.59
C GLY A 176 -0.14 -9.14 -8.63
N GLY A 177 -0.66 -9.35 -9.83
CA GLY A 177 -2.06 -9.73 -10.09
C GLY A 177 -2.97 -8.58 -10.52
N ILE A 178 -2.52 -7.33 -10.36
CA ILE A 178 -3.26 -6.14 -10.81
C ILE A 178 -2.46 -5.44 -11.90
N SER A 179 -3.13 -5.13 -13.01
CA SER A 179 -2.53 -4.37 -14.10
C SER A 179 -2.62 -2.87 -13.80
N GLY A 180 -1.48 -2.18 -13.80
CA GLY A 180 -1.43 -0.75 -13.54
C GLY A 180 -1.43 -0.42 -12.04
N ARG A 181 -1.94 0.77 -11.73
CA ARG A 181 -1.90 1.34 -10.39
C ARG A 181 -3.02 0.79 -9.51
N VAL A 182 -2.74 0.69 -8.21
CA VAL A 182 -3.73 0.31 -7.21
C VAL A 182 -3.49 1.03 -5.89
N ASP A 183 -4.58 1.42 -5.25
CA ASP A 183 -4.56 2.01 -3.92
C ASP A 183 -4.08 0.97 -2.91
N SER A 184 -3.07 1.33 -2.14
CA SER A 184 -2.33 0.42 -1.27
C SER A 184 -2.36 0.86 0.19
N ASN A 185 -2.50 -0.14 1.05
CA ASN A 185 -2.90 0.04 2.44
C ASN A 185 -2.00 -0.73 3.40
N TYR A 186 -1.74 -0.11 4.57
CA TYR A 186 -1.26 -0.81 5.75
C TYR A 186 -2.37 -0.90 6.79
N MET A 187 -2.65 -2.11 7.26
CA MET A 187 -3.55 -2.38 8.38
C MET A 187 -2.74 -2.61 9.66
N TYR A 188 -2.96 -1.76 10.65
CA TYR A 188 -2.25 -1.75 11.94
C TYR A 188 -2.99 -2.52 13.04
N ARG A 189 -4.31 -2.66 12.92
CA ARG A 189 -5.15 -3.52 13.78
C ARG A 189 -5.65 -4.69 12.94
N ASP A 190 -5.43 -5.94 13.36
CA ASP A 190 -5.90 -7.09 12.57
C ASP A 190 -7.43 -7.18 12.60
N LEU A 191 -8.05 -6.88 11.46
CA LEU A 191 -9.51 -6.84 11.27
C LEU A 191 -10.03 -8.00 10.42
N ARG A 192 -9.20 -9.03 10.14
CA ARG A 192 -9.54 -10.14 9.23
C ARG A 192 -10.37 -11.26 9.89
N SER A 193 -11.23 -10.92 10.83
CA SER A 193 -11.98 -11.90 11.62
C SER A 193 -13.49 -11.67 11.61
N VAL A 194 -14.22 -12.69 12.04
CA VAL A 194 -15.69 -12.64 12.11
C VAL A 194 -16.11 -11.63 13.18
N TYR A 195 -17.05 -10.75 12.83
CA TYR A 195 -17.62 -9.83 13.80
C TYR A 195 -18.31 -10.58 14.94
N THR A 196 -17.84 -10.38 16.17
CA THR A 196 -18.41 -11.00 17.38
C THR A 196 -19.30 -10.05 18.20
N GLY A 197 -19.53 -8.81 17.71
CA GLY A 197 -20.18 -7.76 18.49
C GLY A 197 -19.28 -7.09 19.53
N GLN A 198 -18.01 -7.52 19.65
CA GLN A 198 -17.00 -6.85 20.46
C GLN A 198 -16.11 -5.98 19.57
N ILE A 199 -15.82 -4.76 20.02
CA ILE A 199 -14.80 -3.91 19.40
C ILE A 199 -13.46 -4.65 19.58
N PRO A 200 -12.71 -4.96 18.50
CA PRO A 200 -11.40 -5.60 18.63
C PRO A 200 -10.42 -4.68 19.37
N GLU A 201 -9.26 -5.23 19.75
CA GLU A 201 -8.16 -4.58 20.49
C GLU A 201 -8.04 -3.05 20.29
N PRO A 202 -7.66 -2.27 21.33
CA PRO A 202 -7.59 -0.81 21.24
C PRO A 202 -6.84 -0.34 19.99
N ARG A 203 -7.34 0.72 19.35
CA ARG A 203 -6.67 1.34 18.19
C ARG A 203 -5.20 1.53 18.55
N PRO A 204 -4.27 1.01 17.73
CA PRO A 204 -2.86 1.20 18.00
C PRO A 204 -2.58 2.71 18.09
N ALA A 205 -1.74 3.10 19.05
CA ALA A 205 -1.19 4.45 19.06
C ALA A 205 -0.51 4.72 17.71
N VAL A 206 -0.42 6.01 17.31
CA VAL A 206 0.36 6.39 16.11
C VAL A 206 1.65 5.58 16.13
N PRO A 207 2.02 4.88 15.04
CA PRO A 207 3.36 4.34 14.96
C PRO A 207 4.30 5.50 15.31
N ALA A 208 5.04 5.39 16.42
CA ALA A 208 6.06 6.38 16.72
C ALA A 208 6.87 6.54 15.43
N PRO A 209 7.20 7.77 14.99
CA PRO A 209 8.08 7.95 13.86
C PRO A 209 9.21 6.96 14.04
N ALA A 210 9.41 6.07 13.04
CA ALA A 210 10.49 5.11 13.12
C ALA A 210 11.72 5.90 13.60
N ALA A 211 12.28 5.51 14.75
CA ALA A 211 13.39 6.24 15.37
C ALA A 211 14.36 6.62 14.24
N PRO A 212 14.75 7.90 14.09
CA PRO A 212 15.40 8.39 12.88
C PRO A 212 16.48 7.40 12.51
N ALA A 213 16.28 6.73 11.38
CA ALA A 213 17.22 5.74 10.91
C ALA A 213 18.55 6.47 10.82
N SER A 214 19.55 5.99 11.57
CA SER A 214 20.83 6.68 11.72
C SER A 214 21.31 7.17 10.35
N THR A 215 21.26 8.49 10.13
CA THR A 215 21.63 9.07 8.84
C THR A 215 23.11 8.78 8.64
N ARG A 216 23.42 8.01 7.60
CA ARG A 216 24.79 7.75 7.16
C ARG A 216 24.99 8.39 5.80
N THR A 217 26.24 8.45 5.35
CA THR A 217 26.56 8.86 4.00
C THR A 217 27.06 7.68 3.18
N TYR A 218 26.70 7.65 1.90
CA TYR A 218 27.21 6.72 0.91
C TYR A 218 27.83 7.53 -0.25
N THR A 219 29.04 7.20 -0.65
CA THR A 219 29.70 7.84 -1.80
C THR A 219 29.43 6.99 -3.03
N VAL A 220 28.72 7.55 -4.01
CA VAL A 220 28.38 6.91 -5.28
C VAL A 220 29.66 6.42 -5.96
N GLN A 221 29.66 5.16 -6.38
CA GLN A 221 30.71 4.49 -7.12
C GLN A 221 30.36 4.46 -8.61
N GLU A 222 31.37 4.15 -9.44
CA GLU A 222 31.16 3.97 -10.87
C GLU A 222 30.22 2.77 -11.13
N GLY A 223 29.14 3.00 -11.88
CA GLY A 223 28.14 1.97 -12.20
C GLY A 223 26.98 1.87 -11.22
N ASP A 224 26.96 2.70 -10.17
CA ASP A 224 25.82 2.76 -9.26
C ASP A 224 24.58 3.36 -9.91
N THR A 225 23.42 2.90 -9.43
CA THR A 225 22.13 3.54 -9.68
C THR A 225 21.47 3.88 -8.36
N LEU A 226 20.61 4.91 -8.35
CA LEU A 226 19.93 5.32 -7.13
C LEU A 226 19.02 4.22 -6.58
N SER A 227 18.45 3.39 -7.46
CA SER A 227 17.63 2.23 -7.09
C SER A 227 18.43 1.09 -6.46
N ALA A 228 19.64 0.80 -6.95
CA ALA A 228 20.54 -0.18 -6.34
C ALA A 228 20.98 0.27 -4.94
N ILE A 229 21.37 1.54 -4.79
CA ILE A 229 21.76 2.12 -3.49
C ILE A 229 20.56 2.12 -2.53
N ALA A 230 19.38 2.55 -2.99
CA ALA A 230 18.18 2.53 -2.14
C ALA A 230 17.85 1.11 -1.65
N SER A 231 17.92 0.13 -2.54
CA SER A 231 17.71 -1.28 -2.21
C SER A 231 18.72 -1.79 -1.19
N LEU A 232 20.00 -1.41 -1.34
CA LEU A 232 21.08 -1.72 -0.40
C LEU A 232 20.75 -1.20 1.01
N TYR A 233 20.17 0.00 1.14
CA TYR A 233 19.81 0.59 2.43
C TYR A 233 18.39 0.26 2.90
N GLY A 234 17.64 -0.55 2.16
CA GLY A 234 16.28 -0.95 2.50
C GLY A 234 15.26 0.18 2.41
N THR A 235 15.48 1.14 1.50
CA THR A 235 14.59 2.27 1.19
C THR A 235 14.23 2.26 -0.30
N SER A 236 13.37 3.16 -0.75
CA SER A 236 13.06 3.35 -2.17
C SER A 236 13.96 4.41 -2.81
N TYR A 237 14.13 4.35 -4.14
CA TYR A 237 14.93 5.38 -4.83
C TYR A 237 14.27 6.77 -4.75
N GLN A 238 12.94 6.83 -4.60
CA GLN A 238 12.18 8.06 -4.44
C GLN A 238 12.49 8.71 -3.08
N GLU A 239 12.48 7.92 -2.01
CA GLU A 239 12.89 8.40 -0.68
C GLU A 239 14.36 8.82 -0.68
N LEU A 240 15.24 8.02 -1.27
CA LEU A 240 16.65 8.33 -1.39
C LEU A 240 16.90 9.60 -2.22
N ALA A 241 16.15 9.80 -3.31
CA ALA A 241 16.20 11.02 -4.12
C ALA A 241 15.75 12.24 -3.32
N ALA A 242 14.64 12.11 -2.60
CA ALA A 242 14.04 13.18 -1.83
C ALA A 242 14.96 13.69 -0.72
N ILE A 243 15.57 12.79 0.07
CA ILE A 243 16.48 13.20 1.16
C ILE A 243 17.78 13.84 0.65
N ASN A 244 18.14 13.59 -0.62
CA ASN A 244 19.33 14.13 -1.26
C ASN A 244 19.04 15.30 -2.20
N GLY A 245 17.78 15.73 -2.34
CA GLY A 245 17.40 16.79 -3.29
C GLY A 245 17.72 16.45 -4.75
N ILE A 246 17.70 15.17 -5.12
CA ILE A 246 17.98 14.71 -6.48
C ILE A 246 16.70 14.88 -7.32
N ALA A 247 16.74 15.82 -8.25
CA ALA A 247 15.62 16.09 -9.15
C ALA A 247 15.46 15.03 -10.25
N ASN A 248 16.57 14.42 -10.70
CA ASN A 248 16.57 13.34 -11.67
C ASN A 248 17.22 12.08 -11.06
N PRO A 249 16.42 11.08 -10.62
CA PRO A 249 16.91 9.85 -10.02
C PRO A 249 17.87 9.03 -10.90
N ASP A 250 17.79 9.19 -12.23
CA ASP A 250 18.65 8.49 -13.19
C ASP A 250 20.02 9.18 -13.38
N LEU A 251 20.23 10.33 -12.73
CA LEU A 251 21.43 11.14 -12.90
C LEU A 251 22.15 11.35 -11.56
N ILE A 252 22.93 10.34 -11.18
CA ILE A 252 23.91 10.42 -10.09
C ILE A 252 25.33 10.28 -10.64
N TYR A 253 26.30 10.86 -9.94
CA TYR A 253 27.69 10.88 -10.40
C TYR A 253 28.63 10.16 -9.44
N PRO A 254 29.61 9.39 -9.94
CA PRO A 254 30.66 8.84 -9.09
C PRO A 254 31.34 9.93 -8.25
N GLY A 255 31.51 9.67 -6.95
CA GLY A 255 32.00 10.62 -5.96
C GLY A 255 30.92 11.50 -5.31
N GLN A 256 29.67 11.47 -5.81
CA GLN A 256 28.55 12.16 -5.15
C GLN A 256 28.26 11.51 -3.79
N VAL A 257 28.14 12.33 -2.75
CA VAL A 257 27.84 11.85 -1.39
C VAL A 257 26.33 11.93 -1.16
N LEU A 258 25.71 10.79 -0.94
CA LEU A 258 24.28 10.66 -0.64
C LEU A 258 24.08 10.43 0.86
N GLN A 259 23.15 11.15 1.46
CA GLN A 259 22.50 10.75 2.69
C GLN A 259 21.70 9.48 2.45
N VAL A 260 21.87 8.48 3.31
CA VAL A 260 21.15 7.21 3.24
C VAL A 260 20.54 6.91 4.60
N THR A 261 19.34 6.37 4.58
CA THR A 261 18.58 5.97 5.78
C THR A 261 18.50 4.45 5.84
N GLY A 262 18.72 3.87 7.01
CA GLY A 262 18.68 2.42 7.24
C GLY A 262 20.06 1.83 7.52
N SER A 263 20.08 0.52 7.74
CA SER A 263 21.33 -0.25 7.73
C SER A 263 21.49 -0.82 6.34
N ALA A 264 22.69 -0.67 5.76
CA ALA A 264 23.03 -1.44 4.56
C ALA A 264 22.68 -2.90 4.86
N LYS A 265 21.78 -3.49 4.07
CA LYS A 265 21.59 -4.92 4.04
C LYS A 265 22.97 -5.47 3.74
N VAL A 266 23.57 -6.09 4.75
CA VAL A 266 24.82 -6.82 4.56
C VAL A 266 24.43 -7.94 3.61
N SER A 267 24.74 -7.74 2.33
CA SER A 267 24.66 -8.78 1.33
C SER A 267 25.48 -9.92 1.91
N SER A 268 24.81 -11.03 2.24
CA SER A 268 25.52 -12.20 2.75
C SER A 268 26.49 -12.59 1.65
N THR A 269 27.79 -12.39 1.91
CA THR A 269 28.86 -12.68 0.97
C THR A 269 28.63 -14.07 0.39
N THR A 270 28.20 -14.11 -0.87
CA THR A 270 27.98 -15.36 -1.58
C THR A 270 29.17 -15.55 -2.48
N ASN A 271 29.78 -16.72 -2.43
CA ASN A 271 30.87 -17.03 -3.35
C ASN A 271 30.29 -17.76 -4.57
N TYR A 272 30.69 -17.32 -5.76
CA TYR A 272 30.39 -17.99 -7.02
C TYR A 272 31.68 -18.61 -7.58
N THR A 273 31.65 -19.88 -7.94
CA THR A 273 32.77 -20.54 -8.61
C THR A 273 32.52 -20.48 -10.11
N VAL A 274 33.40 -19.79 -10.85
CA VAL A 274 33.31 -19.63 -12.30
C VAL A 274 33.27 -20.99 -12.98
N GLU A 275 32.30 -21.20 -13.86
CA GLU A 275 32.13 -22.39 -14.69
C GLU A 275 32.67 -22.17 -16.12
N ASN A 276 32.78 -23.25 -16.88
CA ASN A 276 33.27 -23.17 -18.26
C ASN A 276 32.22 -22.49 -19.17
N GLY A 277 32.60 -21.37 -19.76
CA GLY A 277 31.74 -20.57 -20.64
C GLY A 277 31.16 -19.32 -19.97
N ASP A 278 31.45 -19.10 -18.69
CA ASP A 278 31.03 -17.89 -18.00
C ASP A 278 31.77 -16.64 -18.49
N THR A 279 31.06 -15.52 -18.44
CA THR A 279 31.65 -14.19 -18.51
C THR A 279 31.36 -13.44 -17.22
N LEU A 280 32.24 -12.51 -16.84
CA LEU A 280 32.04 -11.70 -15.65
C LEU A 280 30.75 -10.88 -15.72
N SER A 281 30.34 -10.48 -16.92
CA SER A 281 29.07 -9.79 -17.18
C SER A 281 27.84 -10.67 -17.01
N ALA A 282 27.88 -11.94 -17.43
CA ALA A 282 26.78 -12.87 -17.24
C ALA A 282 26.60 -13.23 -15.76
N ILE A 283 27.71 -13.44 -15.04
CA ILE A 283 27.70 -13.69 -13.60
C ILE A 283 27.16 -12.46 -12.86
N ALA A 284 27.66 -11.26 -13.16
CA ALA A 284 27.17 -10.03 -12.54
C ALA A 284 25.66 -9.86 -12.72
N ALA A 285 25.17 -10.05 -13.95
CA ALA A 285 23.74 -9.97 -14.25
C ALA A 285 22.91 -11.02 -13.49
N MET A 286 23.42 -12.25 -13.35
CA MET A 286 22.77 -13.33 -12.60
C MET A 286 22.53 -12.95 -11.13
N TYR A 287 23.44 -12.19 -10.55
CA TYR A 287 23.40 -11.77 -9.15
C TYR A 287 22.90 -10.34 -8.95
N GLY A 288 22.35 -9.72 -10.00
CA GLY A 288 21.78 -8.37 -9.91
C GLY A 288 22.82 -7.26 -9.66
N THR A 289 24.08 -7.50 -10.01
CA THR A 289 25.17 -6.52 -9.95
C THR A 289 25.71 -6.22 -11.36
N ASN A 290 26.73 -5.39 -11.48
CA ASN A 290 27.40 -5.11 -12.76
C ASN A 290 28.84 -5.64 -12.76
N TYR A 291 29.39 -5.89 -13.97
CA TYR A 291 30.68 -6.56 -14.09
C TYR A 291 31.85 -5.70 -13.59
N GLN A 292 31.73 -4.37 -13.66
CA GLN A 292 32.74 -3.44 -13.18
C GLN A 292 32.86 -3.53 -11.66
N HIS A 293 31.71 -3.53 -10.97
CA HIS A 293 31.65 -3.74 -9.53
C HIS A 293 32.19 -5.12 -9.15
N LEU A 294 31.72 -6.17 -9.85
CA LEU A 294 32.17 -7.53 -9.62
C LEU A 294 33.68 -7.70 -9.87
N ALA A 295 34.25 -7.03 -10.88
CA ALA A 295 35.68 -7.01 -11.15
C ALA A 295 36.45 -6.32 -10.01
N ALA A 296 35.97 -5.15 -9.57
CA ALA A 296 36.60 -4.34 -8.54
C ALA A 296 36.66 -5.08 -7.20
N ILE A 297 35.57 -5.69 -6.75
CA ILE A 297 35.53 -6.38 -5.44
C ILE A 297 36.35 -7.69 -5.43
N ASN A 298 36.69 -8.22 -6.61
CA ASN A 298 37.49 -9.43 -6.81
C ASN A 298 38.93 -9.16 -7.28
N GLY A 299 39.33 -7.89 -7.44
CA GLY A 299 40.67 -7.54 -7.92
C GLY A 299 40.97 -8.01 -9.34
N ILE A 300 39.95 -8.09 -10.20
CA ILE A 300 40.10 -8.52 -11.60
C ILE A 300 40.48 -7.30 -12.45
N GLU A 301 41.73 -7.23 -12.88
CA GLU A 301 42.24 -6.13 -13.73
C GLU A 301 41.70 -6.18 -15.16
N ASN A 302 41.46 -7.39 -15.68
CA ASN A 302 40.88 -7.60 -17.01
C ASN A 302 39.54 -8.35 -16.88
N PRO A 303 38.40 -7.65 -16.96
CA PRO A 303 37.06 -8.25 -16.85
C PRO A 303 36.74 -9.34 -17.87
N ASP A 304 37.44 -9.36 -19.00
CA ASP A 304 37.28 -10.36 -20.06
C ASP A 304 38.10 -11.65 -19.77
N LEU A 305 38.86 -11.67 -18.67
CA LEU A 305 39.75 -12.77 -18.32
C LEU A 305 39.44 -13.31 -16.91
N ILE A 306 38.48 -14.24 -16.87
CA ILE A 306 38.19 -15.09 -15.70
C ILE A 306 38.44 -16.56 -16.04
N TYR A 307 38.75 -17.38 -15.04
CA TYR A 307 39.10 -18.78 -15.23
C TYR A 307 38.08 -19.70 -14.57
N PRO A 308 37.67 -20.81 -15.23
CA PRO A 308 36.88 -21.84 -14.57
C PRO A 308 37.55 -22.32 -13.27
N GLY A 309 36.79 -22.40 -12.19
CA GLY A 309 37.27 -22.70 -10.83
C GLY A 309 37.73 -21.47 -10.03
N GLN A 310 37.81 -20.28 -10.64
CA GLN A 310 38.02 -19.03 -9.91
C GLN A 310 36.82 -18.76 -9.01
N VAL A 311 37.07 -18.42 -7.75
CA VAL A 311 36.01 -18.07 -6.80
C VAL A 311 35.85 -16.56 -6.78
N LEU A 312 34.66 -16.08 -7.15
CA LEU A 312 34.26 -14.69 -7.10
C LEU A 312 33.43 -14.44 -5.86
N ARG A 313 33.81 -13.42 -5.12
CA ARG A 313 32.97 -12.79 -4.11
C ARG A 313 31.83 -12.04 -4.79
N ILE A 314 30.60 -12.36 -4.40
CA ILE A 314 29.37 -11.71 -4.84
C ILE A 314 28.80 -10.90 -3.66
N GLU A 315 28.52 -9.63 -3.90
CA GLU A 315 27.94 -8.67 -2.95
C GLU A 315 26.87 -7.82 -3.64
#